data_AF-A0A8X8WWM8-F1
#
_entry.id   AF-A0A8X8WWM8-F1
#
_cell.length_a   1.000
_cell.length_b   1.000
_cell.length_c   1.000
_cell.angle_alpha   90.00
_cell.angle_beta   90.00
_cell.angle_gamma   90.00
#
_symmetry.space_group_name_H-M   'P 1'
#
loop_
_entity.id
_entity.type
_entity.pdbx_description
1 polymer ?
#
loop_
_entity_poly.entity_id
_entity_poly.type
_entity_poly.pdbx_seq_one_letter_code
_entity_poly.pdbx_strand_id
1 'polypeptide(L)'
;MMSIVSMWSNGRPSTDDGDECEATKTAISSYLEREEEIERKKMEVKERVKSQLNRAEEETRRLAQVWEELEVLTDPMRKEVGAVRKKIDLANRDLKPLAQICHKKEREYKEPMEAFKEKNNEKAQLTNTLVELTVACIKMGRPEIAERAIKTAEKRISKDKWPEYYDTKKARFIGKQARLFQTWSIAGYLVSKLLLSNPNTAKMLTTEEDSELVNAFSCAVSSSSPRRKRGPKSSQNKKSYII
;
A
#
# COMPACT_ATOMS: atom_id res chain seq x y z
N MET A 1 55.72 39.79 91.64
CA MET A 1 55.08 39.77 92.97
C MET A 1 55.08 38.32 93.45
N MET A 2 56.02 37.98 94.34
CA MET A 2 55.78 37.52 95.75
C MET A 2 55.15 36.10 95.79
N SER A 3 55.86 34.98 96.01
CA SER A 3 56.86 34.54 97.02
C SER A 3 56.26 34.07 98.36
N ILE A 4 56.81 32.96 98.89
CA ILE A 4 56.83 32.36 100.26
C ILE A 4 56.39 30.86 100.25
N VAL A 5 57.26 29.83 100.38
CA VAL A 5 58.11 29.34 101.51
C VAL A 5 57.26 28.52 102.52
N SER A 6 57.55 27.30 103.03
CA SER A 6 58.78 26.67 103.58
C SER A 6 58.59 25.19 104.03
N MET A 7 59.72 24.44 104.10
CA MET A 7 60.14 23.41 105.11
C MET A 7 59.41 22.05 105.18
N TRP A 8 60.04 20.87 105.34
CA TRP A 8 61.20 20.41 106.14
C TRP A 8 62.02 19.31 105.39
N SER A 9 63.35 19.40 105.31
CA SER A 9 64.39 18.70 106.12
C SER A 9 64.52 17.16 105.99
N ASN A 10 65.65 16.78 105.36
CA ASN A 10 66.52 15.60 105.45
C ASN A 10 66.15 14.38 106.32
N GLY A 11 66.32 13.20 105.71
CA GLY A 11 66.66 11.94 106.38
C GLY A 11 67.03 10.83 105.37
N ARG A 12 68.32 10.48 105.29
CA ARG A 12 68.86 9.20 104.73
C ARG A 12 69.01 8.20 105.89
N PRO A 13 69.36 6.90 105.70
CA PRO A 13 69.45 6.07 104.48
C PRO A 13 68.91 4.61 104.61
N SER A 14 68.99 3.84 103.49
CA SER A 14 69.13 2.36 103.39
C SER A 14 67.86 1.51 103.64
N THR A 15 67.58 0.36 103.00
CA THR A 15 68.34 -0.63 102.20
C THR A 15 67.33 -1.59 101.52
N ASP A 16 67.72 -2.16 100.38
CA ASP A 16 67.40 -3.54 99.90
C ASP A 16 65.96 -3.90 99.45
N ASP A 17 65.78 -4.27 98.18
CA ASP A 17 64.64 -5.05 97.65
C ASP A 17 65.05 -5.76 96.33
N GLY A 18 65.35 -7.06 96.40
CA GLY A 18 65.86 -7.89 95.31
C GLY A 18 64.83 -8.77 94.57
N ASP A 19 63.56 -8.80 95.00
CA ASP A 19 62.53 -9.70 94.44
C ASP A 19 61.54 -9.01 93.45
N GLU A 20 61.66 -7.70 93.23
CA GLU A 20 60.85 -6.94 92.24
C GLU A 20 61.33 -7.15 90.78
N CYS A 21 62.42 -7.90 90.58
CA CYS A 21 63.18 -7.92 89.32
C CYS A 21 62.70 -8.96 88.28
N GLU A 22 62.07 -10.07 88.67
CA GLU A 22 61.65 -11.12 87.71
C GLU A 22 60.24 -10.92 87.14
N ALA A 23 59.29 -10.45 87.97
CA ALA A 23 57.94 -10.12 87.53
C ALA A 23 57.93 -8.94 86.54
N THR A 24 58.83 -7.97 86.75
CA THR A 24 59.00 -6.80 85.88
C THR A 24 59.62 -7.16 84.53
N LYS A 25 60.60 -8.08 84.46
CA LYS A 25 61.17 -8.58 83.19
C LYS A 25 60.16 -9.33 82.32
N THR A 26 59.32 -10.15 82.94
CA THR A 26 58.26 -10.91 82.24
C THR A 26 57.20 -9.95 81.68
N ALA A 27 56.82 -8.93 82.45
CA ALA A 27 55.90 -7.89 82.00
C ALA A 27 56.49 -7.11 80.80
N ILE A 28 57.74 -6.65 80.89
CA ILE A 28 58.44 -5.92 79.81
C ILE A 28 58.49 -6.74 78.52
N SER A 29 58.82 -8.04 78.59
CA SER A 29 58.85 -8.91 77.39
C SER A 29 57.48 -9.03 76.73
N SER A 30 56.41 -9.18 77.53
CA SER A 30 55.04 -9.23 77.00
C SER A 30 54.56 -7.91 76.39
N TYR A 31 55.12 -6.77 76.81
CA TYR A 31 54.83 -5.46 76.21
C TYR A 31 55.57 -5.30 74.88
N LEU A 32 56.84 -5.69 74.82
CA LEU A 32 57.63 -5.67 73.58
C LEU A 32 57.00 -6.57 72.51
N GLU A 33 56.58 -7.79 72.87
CA GLU A 33 55.83 -8.68 71.96
C GLU A 33 54.53 -8.05 71.46
N ARG A 34 53.78 -7.37 72.34
CA ARG A 34 52.57 -6.63 71.94
C ARG A 34 52.88 -5.44 71.04
N GLU A 35 53.99 -4.74 71.26
CA GLU A 35 54.43 -3.61 70.44
C GLU A 35 54.86 -4.06 69.04
N GLU A 36 55.61 -5.16 68.94
CA GLU A 36 55.94 -5.80 67.67
C GLU A 36 54.69 -6.30 66.92
N GLU A 37 53.71 -6.86 67.63
CA GLU A 37 52.44 -7.29 67.05
C GLU A 37 51.59 -6.10 66.57
N ILE A 38 51.59 -4.97 67.29
CA ILE A 38 50.96 -3.71 66.85
C ILE A 38 51.62 -3.20 65.58
N GLU A 39 52.96 -3.19 65.52
CA GLU A 39 53.68 -2.70 64.35
C GLU A 39 53.46 -3.63 63.15
N ARG A 40 53.39 -4.96 63.36
CA ARG A 40 53.01 -5.93 62.33
C ARG A 40 51.61 -5.65 61.78
N LYS A 41 50.61 -5.48 62.65
CA LYS A 41 49.23 -5.16 62.24
C LYS A 41 49.13 -3.81 61.52
N LYS A 42 49.90 -2.82 61.95
CA LYS A 42 49.98 -1.50 61.31
C LYS A 42 50.58 -1.59 59.91
N MET A 43 51.64 -2.40 59.74
CA MET A 43 52.23 -2.68 58.43
C MET A 43 51.25 -3.43 57.51
N GLU A 44 50.54 -4.43 58.03
CA GLU A 44 49.53 -5.17 57.26
C GLU A 44 48.36 -4.27 56.82
N VAL A 45 47.82 -3.44 57.73
CA VAL A 45 46.77 -2.48 57.40
C VAL A 45 47.26 -1.47 56.36
N LYS A 46 48.48 -0.95 56.51
CA LYS A 46 49.10 -0.03 55.55
C LYS A 46 49.25 -0.66 54.17
N GLU A 47 49.69 -1.92 54.10
CA GLU A 47 49.82 -2.65 52.85
C GLU A 47 48.45 -2.91 52.19
N ARG A 48 47.45 -3.32 52.97
CA ARG A 48 46.07 -3.50 52.51
C ARG A 48 45.49 -2.21 51.94
N VAL A 49 45.66 -1.08 52.66
CA VAL A 49 45.20 0.23 52.19
C VAL A 49 45.93 0.62 50.90
N LYS A 50 47.25 0.43 50.81
CA LYS A 50 48.03 0.73 49.61
C LYS A 50 47.59 -0.13 48.41
N SER A 51 47.33 -1.41 48.62
CA SER A 51 46.82 -2.32 47.58
C SER A 51 45.45 -1.88 47.07
N GLN A 52 44.54 -1.48 47.97
CA GLN A 52 43.22 -0.98 47.58
C GLN A 52 43.31 0.37 46.87
N LEU A 53 44.17 1.28 47.33
CA LEU A 53 44.44 2.55 46.65
C LEU A 53 44.92 2.32 45.22
N ASN A 54 45.91 1.44 45.03
CA ASN A 54 46.43 1.09 43.71
C ASN A 54 45.35 0.48 42.80
N ARG A 55 44.47 -0.39 43.34
CA ARG A 55 43.35 -0.96 42.59
C ARG A 55 42.35 0.11 42.17
N ALA A 56 41.97 1.00 43.07
CA ALA A 56 41.04 2.10 42.80
C ALA A 56 41.62 3.12 41.80
N GLU A 57 42.90 3.44 41.89
CA GLU A 57 43.60 4.30 40.92
C GLU A 57 43.62 3.66 39.52
N GLU A 58 43.85 2.36 39.44
CA GLU A 58 43.85 1.63 38.17
C GLU A 58 42.45 1.54 37.55
N GLU A 59 41.41 1.32 38.37
CA GLU A 59 40.01 1.41 37.92
C GLU A 59 39.67 2.82 37.42
N THR A 60 40.16 3.86 38.10
CA THR A 60 39.99 5.25 37.68
C THR A 60 40.69 5.52 36.34
N ARG A 61 41.90 4.99 36.11
CA ARG A 61 42.59 5.09 34.81
C ARG A 61 41.84 4.38 33.69
N ARG A 62 41.35 3.17 33.95
CA ARG A 62 40.57 2.40 32.97
C ARG A 62 39.28 3.10 32.62
N LEU A 63 38.57 3.65 33.61
CA LEU A 63 37.39 4.46 33.37
C LEU A 63 37.73 5.69 32.52
N ALA A 64 38.80 6.42 32.84
CA ALA A 64 39.24 7.56 32.05
C ALA A 64 39.54 7.19 30.59
N GLN A 65 40.17 6.05 30.34
CA GLN A 65 40.42 5.55 28.99
C GLN A 65 39.13 5.20 28.24
N VAL A 66 38.18 4.53 28.90
CA VAL A 66 36.87 4.21 28.30
C VAL A 66 36.08 5.48 27.97
N TRP A 67 36.15 6.51 28.83
CA TRP A 67 35.54 7.81 28.56
C TRP A 67 36.12 8.48 27.32
N GLU A 68 37.45 8.49 27.17
CA GLU A 68 38.13 9.04 26.00
C GLU A 68 37.75 8.29 24.71
N GLU A 69 37.74 6.94 24.75
CA GLU A 69 37.33 6.11 23.62
C GLU A 69 35.88 6.38 23.20
N LEU A 70 34.98 6.61 24.16
CA LEU A 70 33.57 6.92 23.89
C LEU A 70 33.39 8.32 23.28
N GLU A 71 34.14 9.31 23.74
CA GLU A 71 34.14 10.67 23.18
C GLU A 71 34.63 10.65 21.72
N VAL A 72 35.74 9.95 21.46
CA VAL A 72 36.32 9.78 20.12
C VAL A 72 35.38 9.02 19.19
N LEU A 73 34.55 8.08 19.66
CA LEU A 73 33.57 7.38 18.83
C LEU A 73 32.29 8.19 18.54
N THR A 74 31.97 9.14 19.43
CA THR A 74 30.77 10.00 19.29
C THR A 74 30.86 10.92 18.06
N ASP A 75 32.04 11.45 17.76
CA ASP A 75 32.27 12.36 16.62
C ASP A 75 32.23 11.68 15.23
N PRO A 76 32.89 10.52 14.99
CA PRO A 76 32.77 9.72 13.78
C PRO A 76 31.34 9.35 13.44
N MET A 77 30.54 8.93 14.43
CA MET A 77 29.12 8.62 14.21
C MET A 77 28.34 9.86 13.78
N ARG A 78 28.55 11.02 14.41
CA ARG A 78 27.92 12.28 13.98
C ARG A 78 28.31 12.65 12.55
N LYS A 79 29.56 12.45 12.18
CA LYS A 79 30.07 12.72 10.82
C LYS A 79 29.46 11.78 9.78
N GLU A 80 29.38 10.48 10.09
CA GLU A 80 28.77 9.47 9.23
C GLU A 80 27.27 9.71 9.06
N VAL A 81 26.54 9.97 10.15
CA VAL A 81 25.13 10.35 10.11
C VAL A 81 24.92 11.63 9.29
N GLY A 82 25.80 12.63 9.44
CA GLY A 82 25.79 13.85 8.62
C GLY A 82 26.02 13.57 7.14
N ALA A 83 26.94 12.66 6.80
CA ALA A 83 27.19 12.25 5.42
C ALA A 83 26.01 11.47 4.82
N VAL A 84 25.40 10.56 5.58
CA VAL A 84 24.19 9.84 5.18
C VAL A 84 23.03 10.82 4.98
N ARG A 85 22.84 11.80 5.88
CA ARG A 85 21.80 12.81 5.74
C ARG A 85 21.96 13.64 4.47
N LYS A 86 23.18 14.08 4.16
CA LYS A 86 23.47 14.79 2.89
C LYS A 86 23.16 13.94 1.66
N LYS A 87 23.50 12.65 1.68
CA LYS A 87 23.17 11.72 0.58
C LYS A 87 21.65 11.55 0.42
N ILE A 88 20.90 11.46 1.52
CA ILE A 88 19.44 11.40 1.53
C ILE A 88 18.85 12.69 0.93
N ASP A 89 19.36 13.86 1.32
CA ASP A 89 18.85 15.14 0.83
C ASP A 89 19.14 15.32 -0.68
N LEU A 90 20.29 14.85 -1.17
CA LEU A 90 20.62 14.81 -2.59
C LEU A 90 19.69 13.86 -3.37
N ALA A 91 19.51 12.63 -2.88
CA ALA A 91 18.58 11.68 -3.50
C ALA A 91 17.14 12.21 -3.54
N ASN A 92 16.68 12.87 -2.47
CA ASN A 92 15.36 13.49 -2.42
C ASN A 92 15.22 14.65 -3.40
N ARG A 93 16.28 15.44 -3.60
CA ARG A 93 16.31 16.52 -4.59
C ARG A 93 16.18 15.96 -6.02
N ASP A 94 16.83 14.85 -6.32
CA ASP A 94 16.82 14.22 -7.64
C ASP A 94 15.53 13.42 -7.91
N LEU A 95 14.96 12.79 -6.88
CA LEU A 95 13.70 12.04 -6.99
C LEU A 95 12.49 12.94 -7.29
N LYS A 96 12.49 14.19 -6.81
CA LYS A 96 11.36 15.13 -6.99
C LYS A 96 11.04 15.45 -8.46
N PRO A 97 11.99 15.84 -9.33
CA PRO A 97 11.71 16.04 -10.75
C PRO A 97 11.39 14.73 -11.47
N LEU A 98 12.00 13.60 -11.08
CA LEU A 98 11.69 12.28 -11.63
C LEU A 98 10.22 11.89 -11.38
N ALA A 99 9.71 12.11 -10.16
CA ALA A 99 8.30 11.88 -9.84
C ALA A 99 7.36 12.72 -10.71
N GLN A 100 7.71 14.00 -10.96
CA GLN A 100 6.94 14.87 -11.86
C GLN A 100 6.97 14.39 -13.31
N ILE A 101 8.12 13.91 -13.80
CA ILE A 101 8.25 13.34 -15.15
C ILE A 101 7.40 12.06 -15.27
N CYS A 102 7.44 11.17 -14.28
CA CYS A 102 6.61 9.97 -14.27
C CYS A 102 5.11 10.31 -14.30
N HIS A 103 4.64 11.22 -13.46
CA HIS A 103 3.24 11.67 -13.47
C HIS A 103 2.84 12.37 -14.77
N LYS A 104 3.77 13.10 -15.40
CA LYS A 104 3.52 13.73 -16.70
C LYS A 104 3.37 12.66 -17.78
N LYS A 105 4.27 11.67 -17.81
CA LYS A 105 4.22 10.55 -18.75
C LYS A 105 2.96 9.71 -18.56
N GLU A 106 2.59 9.40 -17.32
CA GLU A 106 1.36 8.70 -16.99
C GLU A 106 0.13 9.39 -17.61
N ARG A 107 0.02 10.72 -17.45
CA ARG A 107 -1.05 11.51 -18.08
C ARG A 107 -0.98 11.50 -19.61
N GLU A 108 0.21 11.73 -20.16
CA GLU A 108 0.46 11.69 -21.61
C GLU A 108 0.08 10.35 -22.25
N TYR A 109 0.21 9.22 -21.56
CA TYR A 109 -0.19 7.90 -22.08
C TYR A 109 -1.64 7.53 -21.79
N LYS A 110 -2.22 8.05 -20.71
CA LYS A 110 -3.60 7.77 -20.31
C LYS A 110 -4.60 8.35 -21.30
N GLU A 111 -4.42 9.60 -21.71
CA GLU A 111 -5.33 10.26 -22.67
C GLU A 111 -5.41 9.53 -24.03
N PRO A 112 -4.30 9.16 -24.70
CA PRO A 112 -4.35 8.35 -25.92
C PRO A 112 -4.95 6.96 -25.70
N MET A 113 -4.71 6.34 -24.54
CA MET A 113 -5.23 5.01 -24.24
C MET A 113 -6.75 5.04 -24.04
N GLU A 114 -7.26 6.05 -23.33
CA GLU A 114 -8.70 6.27 -23.14
C GLU A 114 -9.38 6.63 -24.46
N ALA A 115 -8.78 7.52 -25.27
CA ALA A 115 -9.27 7.83 -26.61
C ALA A 115 -9.30 6.60 -27.53
N PHE A 116 -8.28 5.73 -27.45
CA PHE A 116 -8.26 4.47 -28.19
C PHE A 116 -9.37 3.52 -27.72
N LYS A 117 -9.59 3.40 -26.40
CA LYS A 117 -10.64 2.56 -25.83
C LYS A 117 -12.04 3.09 -26.15
N GLU A 118 -12.27 4.39 -26.03
CA GLU A 118 -13.52 5.05 -26.40
C GLU A 118 -13.79 4.84 -27.88
N LYS A 119 -12.79 5.08 -28.74
CA LYS A 119 -12.90 4.74 -30.16
C LYS A 119 -13.22 3.28 -30.35
N ASN A 120 -12.55 2.35 -29.67
CA ASN A 120 -12.82 0.92 -29.76
C ASN A 120 -14.22 0.54 -29.28
N ASN A 121 -14.78 1.26 -28.30
CA ASN A 121 -16.13 1.06 -27.77
C ASN A 121 -17.21 1.63 -28.71
N GLU A 122 -17.05 2.86 -29.21
CA GLU A 122 -17.89 3.46 -30.27
C GLU A 122 -17.89 2.57 -31.51
N LYS A 123 -16.69 2.10 -31.85
CA LYS A 123 -16.44 1.16 -32.90
C LYS A 123 -17.23 -0.13 -32.60
N ALA A 124 -17.04 -0.75 -31.43
CA ALA A 124 -17.67 -2.02 -31.08
C ALA A 124 -19.20 -1.93 -31.15
N GLN A 125 -19.76 -0.78 -30.77
CA GLN A 125 -21.18 -0.46 -30.89
C GLN A 125 -21.72 -0.53 -32.33
N LEU A 126 -20.92 -0.17 -33.34
CA LEU A 126 -21.36 -0.15 -34.74
C LEU A 126 -21.27 -1.53 -35.42
N THR A 127 -20.39 -2.42 -34.95
CA THR A 127 -20.35 -3.80 -35.46
C THR A 127 -21.51 -4.67 -35.02
N ASN A 128 -22.21 -4.24 -33.98
CA ASN A 128 -23.30 -5.02 -33.41
C ASN A 128 -24.54 -5.00 -34.31
N THR A 129 -24.67 -4.12 -35.30
CA THR A 129 -25.94 -3.93 -36.00
C THR A 129 -26.41 -5.15 -36.82
N LEU A 130 -25.50 -5.88 -37.49
CA LEU A 130 -25.91 -7.08 -38.25
C LEU A 130 -26.27 -8.25 -37.33
N VAL A 131 -25.51 -8.41 -36.24
CA VAL A 131 -25.76 -9.45 -35.23
C VAL A 131 -27.02 -9.12 -34.45
N GLU A 132 -27.19 -7.90 -33.94
CA GLU A 132 -28.40 -7.38 -33.30
C GLU A 132 -29.62 -7.56 -34.18
N LEU A 133 -29.54 -7.16 -35.46
CA LEU A 133 -30.63 -7.36 -36.40
C LEU A 133 -30.98 -8.85 -36.52
N THR A 134 -29.97 -9.72 -36.63
CA THR A 134 -30.18 -11.17 -36.76
C THR A 134 -30.84 -11.75 -35.50
N VAL A 135 -30.30 -11.42 -34.32
CA VAL A 135 -30.84 -11.85 -33.03
C VAL A 135 -32.26 -11.35 -32.84
N ALA A 136 -32.54 -10.07 -33.12
CA ALA A 136 -33.87 -9.50 -33.04
C ALA A 136 -34.84 -10.17 -34.02
N CYS A 137 -34.42 -10.41 -35.27
CA CYS A 137 -35.24 -11.11 -36.25
C CYS A 137 -35.59 -12.53 -35.81
N ILE A 138 -34.63 -13.27 -35.25
CA ILE A 138 -34.86 -14.62 -34.71
C ILE A 138 -35.83 -14.56 -33.53
N LYS A 139 -35.59 -13.65 -32.56
CA LYS A 139 -36.47 -13.46 -31.39
C LYS A 139 -37.90 -13.12 -31.78
N MET A 140 -38.08 -12.31 -32.81
CA MET A 140 -39.40 -11.90 -33.31
C MET A 140 -40.05 -12.96 -34.23
N GLY A 141 -39.42 -14.12 -34.45
CA GLY A 141 -39.94 -15.16 -35.34
C GLY A 141 -39.92 -14.77 -36.82
N ARG A 142 -39.07 -13.80 -37.20
CA ARG A 142 -38.96 -13.24 -38.56
C ARG A 142 -37.54 -13.34 -39.14
N PRO A 143 -36.92 -14.54 -39.20
CA PRO A 143 -35.54 -14.71 -39.66
C PRO A 143 -35.34 -14.31 -41.14
N GLU A 144 -36.41 -14.28 -41.95
CA GLU A 144 -36.36 -13.94 -43.37
C GLU A 144 -35.84 -12.52 -43.63
N ILE A 145 -36.02 -11.60 -42.68
CA ILE A 145 -35.51 -10.23 -42.77
C ILE A 145 -33.99 -10.24 -42.67
N ALA A 146 -33.45 -10.94 -41.66
CA ALA A 146 -32.02 -11.06 -41.46
C ALA A 146 -31.36 -11.81 -42.61
N GLU A 147 -31.98 -12.88 -43.13
CA GLU A 147 -31.48 -13.60 -44.30
C GLU A 147 -31.35 -12.68 -45.53
N ARG A 148 -32.37 -11.86 -45.81
CA ARG A 148 -32.30 -10.87 -46.92
C ARG A 148 -31.22 -9.82 -46.70
N ALA A 149 -31.02 -9.36 -45.47
CA ALA A 149 -29.98 -8.38 -45.14
C ALA A 149 -28.59 -8.97 -45.39
N ILE A 150 -28.34 -10.19 -44.89
CA ILE A 150 -27.07 -10.88 -45.09
C ILE A 150 -26.83 -11.18 -46.57
N LYS A 151 -27.83 -11.69 -47.29
CA LYS A 151 -27.74 -11.93 -48.74
C LYS A 151 -27.43 -10.66 -49.53
N THR A 152 -27.88 -9.50 -49.05
CA THR A 152 -27.55 -8.21 -49.67
C THR A 152 -26.10 -7.81 -49.38
N ALA A 153 -25.61 -8.01 -48.16
CA ALA A 153 -24.22 -7.78 -47.78
C ALA A 153 -23.25 -8.70 -48.56
N GLU A 154 -23.57 -10.00 -48.67
CA GLU A 154 -22.76 -11.03 -49.35
C GLU A 154 -22.41 -10.67 -50.80
N LYS A 155 -23.29 -9.94 -51.51
CA LYS A 155 -23.06 -9.53 -52.90
C LYS A 155 -21.78 -8.72 -53.09
N ARG A 156 -21.36 -7.98 -52.05
CA ARG A 156 -20.26 -7.00 -52.14
C ARG A 156 -19.24 -7.07 -51.01
N ILE A 157 -19.60 -7.47 -49.79
CA ILE A 157 -18.73 -7.30 -48.60
C ILE A 157 -17.35 -7.97 -48.77
N SER A 158 -17.30 -9.14 -49.40
CA SER A 158 -16.04 -9.82 -49.71
C SER A 158 -15.25 -9.13 -50.83
N LYS A 159 -15.93 -8.58 -51.85
CA LYS A 159 -15.29 -7.86 -52.97
C LYS A 159 -14.71 -6.53 -52.51
N ASP A 160 -15.39 -5.88 -51.57
CA ASP A 160 -14.99 -4.63 -50.94
C ASP A 160 -13.93 -4.84 -49.85
N LYS A 161 -13.39 -6.07 -49.69
CA LYS A 161 -12.37 -6.42 -48.72
C LYS A 161 -12.78 -6.11 -47.27
N TRP A 162 -14.03 -6.40 -46.90
CA TRP A 162 -14.51 -6.32 -45.51
C TRP A 162 -14.26 -4.95 -44.85
N PRO A 163 -14.88 -3.88 -45.37
CA PRO A 163 -14.66 -2.54 -44.85
C PRO A 163 -15.23 -2.39 -43.44
N GLU A 164 -14.67 -1.44 -42.70
CA GLU A 164 -15.11 -1.07 -41.36
C GLU A 164 -16.54 -0.49 -41.35
N TYR A 165 -16.87 0.35 -42.33
CA TYR A 165 -18.20 0.94 -42.50
C TYR A 165 -18.44 1.38 -43.95
N TYR A 166 -19.70 1.64 -44.29
CA TYR A 166 -20.13 2.19 -45.59
C TYR A 166 -20.72 3.59 -45.40
N ASP A 167 -20.42 4.49 -46.34
CA ASP A 167 -20.97 5.84 -46.36
C ASP A 167 -22.31 5.89 -47.12
N THR A 168 -23.06 6.97 -46.87
CA THR A 168 -24.37 7.33 -47.46
C THR A 168 -25.58 6.59 -46.91
N LYS A 169 -26.77 7.20 -47.03
CA LYS A 169 -28.06 6.61 -46.62
C LYS A 169 -28.36 5.22 -47.23
N LYS A 170 -27.74 4.90 -48.37
CA LYS A 170 -27.93 3.63 -49.09
C LYS A 170 -26.69 2.72 -49.03
N ALA A 171 -25.68 3.06 -48.22
CA ALA A 171 -24.42 2.30 -48.11
C ALA A 171 -23.76 1.99 -49.48
N ARG A 172 -23.83 2.93 -50.44
CA ARG A 172 -23.33 2.71 -51.81
C ARG A 172 -21.81 2.75 -51.89
N PHE A 173 -21.16 3.60 -51.11
CA PHE A 173 -19.72 3.80 -51.13
C PHE A 173 -19.07 3.23 -49.87
N ILE A 174 -17.87 2.67 -50.00
CA ILE A 174 -17.04 2.32 -48.85
C ILE A 174 -16.74 3.61 -48.09
N GLY A 175 -16.73 3.55 -46.75
CA GLY A 175 -16.48 4.71 -45.91
C GLY A 175 -15.18 5.43 -46.28
N LYS A 176 -15.19 6.76 -46.32
CA LYS A 176 -14.03 7.58 -46.75
C LYS A 176 -12.73 7.25 -45.99
N GLN A 177 -12.84 6.88 -44.71
CA GLN A 177 -11.71 6.49 -43.86
C GLN A 177 -11.86 5.03 -43.36
N ALA A 178 -12.68 4.22 -44.03
CA ALA A 178 -12.91 2.85 -43.62
C ALA A 178 -11.65 2.00 -43.79
N ARG A 179 -11.25 1.32 -42.72
CA ARG A 179 -10.20 0.30 -42.77
C ARG A 179 -10.74 -0.95 -43.47
N LEU A 180 -9.88 -1.62 -44.22
CA LEU A 180 -10.21 -2.89 -44.89
C LEU A 180 -9.80 -4.08 -44.01
N PHE A 181 -10.39 -5.24 -44.29
CA PHE A 181 -10.17 -6.50 -43.58
C PHE A 181 -10.44 -6.39 -42.08
N GLN A 182 -11.47 -5.62 -41.73
CA GLN A 182 -11.72 -5.34 -40.34
C GLN A 182 -12.36 -6.56 -39.65
N THR A 183 -11.69 -7.05 -38.60
CA THR A 183 -11.97 -8.32 -37.90
C THR A 183 -13.45 -8.49 -37.56
N TRP A 184 -14.05 -7.43 -37.10
CA TRP A 184 -15.38 -7.43 -36.54
C TRP A 184 -16.50 -7.48 -37.62
N SER A 185 -16.22 -7.08 -38.86
CA SER A 185 -17.13 -7.06 -40.00
C SER A 185 -17.22 -8.47 -40.53
N ILE A 186 -16.06 -9.14 -40.55
CA ILE A 186 -15.92 -10.58 -40.79
C ILE A 186 -16.64 -11.35 -39.69
N ALA A 187 -16.32 -11.09 -38.42
CA ALA A 187 -16.90 -11.80 -37.28
C ALA A 187 -18.43 -11.63 -37.21
N GLY A 188 -18.94 -10.41 -37.36
CA GLY A 188 -20.37 -10.13 -37.34
C GLY A 188 -21.12 -10.85 -38.46
N TYR A 189 -20.58 -10.88 -39.68
CA TYR A 189 -21.13 -11.66 -40.78
C TYR A 189 -21.18 -13.17 -40.47
N LEU A 190 -20.07 -13.74 -39.97
CA LEU A 190 -19.99 -15.16 -39.64
C LEU A 190 -20.96 -15.53 -38.52
N VAL A 191 -21.01 -14.73 -37.46
CA VAL A 191 -21.94 -14.93 -36.33
C VAL A 191 -23.38 -14.87 -36.82
N SER A 192 -23.75 -13.88 -37.63
CA SER A 192 -25.11 -13.78 -38.18
C SER A 192 -25.48 -14.99 -39.04
N LYS A 193 -24.55 -15.53 -39.84
CA LYS A 193 -24.78 -16.77 -40.60
C LYS A 193 -25.00 -17.97 -39.69
N LEU A 194 -24.17 -18.11 -38.65
CA LEU A 194 -24.28 -19.19 -37.67
C LEU A 194 -25.61 -19.12 -36.88
N LEU A 195 -26.03 -17.93 -36.48
CA LEU A 195 -27.29 -17.70 -35.79
C LEU A 195 -28.50 -18.09 -36.65
N LEU A 196 -28.47 -17.77 -37.95
CA LEU A 196 -29.53 -18.20 -38.87
C LEU A 196 -29.53 -19.71 -39.13
N SER A 197 -28.35 -20.35 -39.19
CA SER A 197 -28.26 -21.80 -39.33
C SER A 197 -28.79 -22.54 -38.11
N ASN A 198 -28.55 -22.01 -36.92
CA ASN A 198 -28.97 -22.62 -35.65
C ASN A 198 -29.68 -21.58 -34.76
N PRO A 199 -30.99 -21.33 -34.95
CA PRO A 199 -31.72 -20.32 -34.18
C PRO A 199 -31.66 -20.53 -32.66
N ASN A 200 -31.47 -21.76 -32.19
CA ASN A 200 -31.29 -22.08 -30.78
C ASN A 200 -30.05 -21.41 -30.16
N THR A 201 -29.00 -21.13 -30.93
CA THR A 201 -27.82 -20.41 -30.44
C THR A 201 -28.12 -18.95 -30.09
N ALA A 202 -29.17 -18.36 -30.68
CA ALA A 202 -29.61 -17.01 -30.33
C ALA A 202 -30.11 -16.91 -28.87
N LYS A 203 -30.56 -18.04 -28.27
CA LYS A 203 -31.00 -18.08 -26.87
C LYS A 203 -29.91 -17.69 -25.88
N MET A 204 -28.64 -17.88 -26.24
CA MET A 204 -27.50 -17.43 -25.42
C MET A 204 -27.39 -15.89 -25.36
N LEU A 205 -27.92 -15.21 -26.39
CA LEU A 205 -27.83 -13.75 -26.55
C LEU A 205 -29.16 -13.04 -26.22
N THR A 206 -30.26 -13.77 -26.09
CA THR A 206 -31.58 -13.21 -25.79
C THR A 206 -31.97 -13.50 -24.35
N THR A 207 -32.43 -12.49 -23.63
CA THR A 207 -33.15 -12.67 -22.37
C THR A 207 -34.64 -12.83 -22.63
N GLU A 208 -35.29 -13.74 -21.91
CA GLU A 208 -36.75 -13.81 -21.85
C GLU A 208 -37.25 -12.58 -21.10
N GLU A 209 -38.22 -11.89 -21.69
CA GLU A 209 -38.84 -10.74 -21.06
C GLU A 209 -39.89 -11.23 -20.06
N ASP A 210 -39.95 -10.62 -18.88
CA ASP A 210 -40.97 -10.92 -17.90
C ASP A 210 -42.34 -10.55 -18.47
N SER A 211 -43.20 -11.57 -18.62
CA SER A 211 -44.52 -11.42 -19.23
C SER A 211 -45.41 -10.45 -18.44
N GLU A 212 -45.19 -10.33 -17.13
CA GLU A 212 -45.91 -9.36 -16.29
C GLU A 212 -45.49 -7.93 -16.61
N LEU A 213 -44.18 -7.69 -16.80
CA LEU A 213 -43.65 -6.38 -17.16
C LEU A 213 -44.09 -5.97 -18.57
N VAL A 214 -43.99 -6.87 -19.55
CA VAL A 214 -44.42 -6.59 -20.93
C VAL A 214 -45.91 -6.24 -20.97
N ASN A 215 -46.73 -6.97 -20.22
CA ASN A 215 -48.16 -6.69 -20.15
C ASN A 215 -48.46 -5.36 -19.44
N ALA A 216 -47.76 -5.06 -18.34
CA ALA A 216 -47.89 -3.78 -17.63
C ALA A 216 -47.55 -2.58 -18.54
N PHE A 217 -46.46 -2.67 -19.31
CA PHE A 217 -46.08 -1.62 -20.27
C PHE A 217 -47.04 -1.52 -21.45
N SER A 218 -47.50 -2.66 -22.00
CA SER A 218 -48.50 -2.68 -23.07
C SER A 218 -49.83 -2.03 -22.63
N CYS A 219 -50.27 -2.31 -21.40
CA CYS A 219 -51.43 -1.67 -20.78
C CYS A 219 -51.22 -0.17 -20.55
N ALA A 220 -50.04 0.26 -20.10
CA ALA A 220 -49.73 1.68 -19.90
C ALA A 220 -49.72 2.46 -21.23
N VAL A 221 -49.14 1.89 -22.29
CA VAL A 221 -49.09 2.51 -23.62
C VAL A 221 -50.49 2.55 -24.24
N SER A 222 -51.28 1.48 -24.10
CA SER A 222 -52.65 1.40 -24.60
C SER A 222 -53.62 2.34 -23.86
N SER A 223 -53.44 2.50 -22.54
CA SER A 223 -54.23 3.43 -21.72
C SER A 223 -53.85 4.91 -21.92
N SER A 224 -52.61 5.18 -22.35
CA SER A 224 -52.13 6.53 -22.68
C SER A 224 -52.56 7.08 -24.06
N SER A 225 -53.42 6.37 -24.81
CA SER A 225 -54.03 6.86 -26.05
C SER A 225 -55.47 7.35 -25.83
N PRO A 226 -55.71 8.58 -25.33
CA PRO A 226 -57.05 9.15 -25.22
C PRO A 226 -57.50 9.69 -26.58
N ARG A 227 -57.69 8.82 -27.58
CA ARG A 227 -58.33 9.22 -28.85
C ARG A 227 -58.97 8.05 -29.59
N ARG A 228 -59.98 7.45 -28.97
CA ARG A 228 -61.10 6.85 -29.72
C ARG A 228 -62.39 7.50 -29.25
N LYS A 229 -62.86 8.49 -30.03
CA LYS A 229 -64.21 9.04 -29.90
C LYS A 229 -65.20 7.88 -30.01
N ARG A 230 -65.92 7.60 -28.93
CA ARG A 230 -67.18 6.87 -28.97
C ARG A 230 -68.13 7.70 -29.83
N GLY A 231 -68.45 7.22 -31.03
CA GLY A 231 -69.56 7.75 -31.82
C GLY A 231 -70.90 7.45 -31.14
N PRO A 232 -71.96 8.21 -31.41
CA PRO A 232 -73.23 8.06 -30.72
C PRO A 232 -73.89 6.72 -31.06
N LYS A 233 -74.41 6.03 -30.05
CA LYS A 233 -75.33 4.90 -30.24
C LYS A 233 -76.65 5.46 -30.82
N SER A 234 -77.00 5.09 -32.03
CA SER A 234 -78.40 5.13 -32.49
C SER A 234 -78.99 3.73 -32.44
N SER A 235 -79.92 3.56 -31.52
CA SER A 235 -80.89 2.47 -31.50
C SER A 235 -81.97 2.75 -32.55
N GLN A 236 -82.23 1.79 -33.44
CA GLN A 236 -83.57 1.24 -33.71
C GLN A 236 -83.56 0.31 -34.93
N ASN A 237 -84.30 -0.78 -34.79
CA ASN A 237 -84.80 -1.66 -35.84
C ASN A 237 -85.09 -0.95 -37.16
N LYS A 238 -84.73 -1.59 -38.27
CA LYS A 238 -85.64 -1.84 -39.41
C LYS A 238 -85.07 -2.93 -40.31
N LYS A 239 -85.82 -4.04 -40.39
CA LYS A 239 -85.74 -5.01 -41.48
C LYS A 239 -86.01 -4.29 -42.80
N SER A 240 -85.26 -4.61 -43.85
CA SER A 240 -85.74 -4.53 -45.23
C SER A 240 -84.98 -5.56 -46.06
N TYR A 241 -85.72 -6.57 -46.50
CA TYR A 241 -85.39 -7.34 -47.71
C TYR A 241 -85.64 -6.48 -48.95
N ILE A 242 -85.43 -7.09 -50.13
CA ILE A 242 -85.97 -6.79 -51.48
C ILE A 242 -84.91 -6.09 -52.38
N ILE A 243 -84.54 -6.54 -53.59
CA ILE A 243 -84.99 -7.63 -54.52
C ILE A 243 -83.77 -8.46 -54.90
#